data_AF-A0A6I3X2W6-F1
#
_entry.id   AF-A0A6I3X2W6-F1
#
_cell.length_a   1.000
_cell.length_b   1.000
_cell.length_c   1.000
_cell.angle_alpha   90.00
_cell.angle_beta   90.00
_cell.angle_gamma   90.00
#
_symmetry.space_group_name_H-M   'P 1'
#
loop_
_entity.id
_entity.type
_entity.pdbx_description
1 polymer ?
#
loop_
_entity_poly.entity_id
_entity_poly.type
_entity_poly.pdbx_seq_one_letter_code
_entity_poly.pdbx_strand_id
1 'polypeptide(L)'
;MPPGRCHTQPAAPQLLRQRQVDTSLTATQQPHSRVMTTIAYSTSPFFLGDDKTAILRSVAPMTPSSAAPSPSAVAVGLAYWATAAPNRIAAADIHRSVCFEEIEAVAATLATTLAASAPQGSTDEQSWLPVITDRSVTASMALHGAIRAGRCFVPIESSTPRDRVADFFARLGHPQQAVVTRPEYAALLPHGVEAIAVPQPSSDRIDPVAIDSSMPGFVVFTSGSTGRPKAVLRRWSSCERRSNAHLTDGVPAVGDEWRTTVLQPFSFSPGLRSSCGLALGRSIHIADPASMSVDALLTWLDGQHIDELNLSATLAATFLAASNGGRRLPSVTQLRLGSEASSWELVAPLRRLTSPDVIIVTGYGASESGQLFNYVVGPDHPVGQGRIPIGTPNEAWRARLVPVDGDETVTQLVLGSPEALSYLDDPELTARRFLTDADGTRWWV
;
A
#
# COMPACT_ATOMS: atom_id res chain seq x y z
N MET A 1 3.42 -19.28 24.10
CA MET A 1 4.26 -19.18 22.89
C MET A 1 5.61 -18.65 23.32
N PRO A 2 6.75 -19.25 22.89
CA PRO A 2 8.05 -18.70 23.24
C PRO A 2 8.25 -17.36 22.51
N PRO A 3 9.01 -16.41 23.08
CA PRO A 3 9.33 -15.15 22.42
C PRO A 3 10.05 -15.41 21.09
N GLY A 4 9.65 -14.69 20.03
CA GLY A 4 10.21 -14.83 18.68
C GLY A 4 11.74 -14.64 18.69
N ARG A 5 12.44 -15.39 17.82
CA ARG A 5 13.92 -15.41 17.74
C ARG A 5 14.50 -14.16 17.04
N CYS A 6 13.73 -13.08 16.96
CA CYS A 6 14.15 -11.85 16.31
C CYS A 6 15.22 -11.16 17.16
N HIS A 7 16.47 -11.17 16.71
CA HIS A 7 17.52 -10.38 17.32
C HIS A 7 17.45 -8.93 16.82
N THR A 8 17.07 -8.00 17.69
CA THR A 8 17.31 -6.57 17.49
C THR A 8 18.77 -6.25 17.82
N GLN A 9 19.71 -6.66 16.97
CA GLN A 9 21.06 -6.10 17.05
C GLN A 9 21.09 -4.75 16.33
N PRO A 10 21.50 -3.65 16.98
CA PRO A 10 21.82 -2.43 16.25
C PRO A 10 23.02 -2.72 15.35
N ALA A 11 22.83 -2.67 14.04
CA ALA A 11 23.93 -2.77 13.09
C ALA A 11 24.88 -1.58 13.31
N ALA A 12 26.08 -1.84 13.81
CA ALA A 12 27.17 -0.88 13.69
C ALA A 12 27.49 -0.71 12.20
N PRO A 13 27.79 0.51 11.70
CA PRO A 13 28.12 0.72 10.30
C PRO A 13 29.43 0.00 9.97
N GLN A 14 29.34 -1.20 9.41
CA GLN A 14 30.49 -1.88 8.82
C GLN A 14 30.74 -1.29 7.44
N LEU A 15 31.78 -0.47 7.35
CA LEU A 15 32.43 -0.10 6.10
C LEU A 15 32.93 -1.38 5.40
N LEU A 16 32.11 -1.95 4.52
CA LEU A 16 32.53 -3.04 3.65
C LEU A 16 33.52 -2.51 2.62
N ARG A 17 34.80 -2.84 2.83
CA ARG A 17 35.84 -2.75 1.80
C ARG A 17 35.45 -3.65 0.64
N GLN A 18 35.34 -3.07 -0.55
CA GLN A 18 35.19 -3.77 -1.81
C GLN A 18 36.25 -4.88 -1.94
N ARG A 19 35.81 -6.14 -2.03
CA ARG A 19 36.59 -7.20 -2.68
C ARG A 19 35.98 -7.39 -4.07
N GLN A 20 36.81 -7.14 -5.09
CA GLN A 20 36.52 -7.46 -6.48
C GLN A 20 36.18 -8.95 -6.59
N VAL A 21 35.04 -9.24 -7.20
CA VAL A 21 34.79 -10.52 -7.88
C VAL A 21 34.68 -10.16 -9.36
N ASP A 22 35.63 -10.68 -10.14
CA ASP A 22 35.64 -10.57 -11.59
C ASP A 22 34.43 -11.30 -12.19
N THR A 23 33.58 -10.55 -12.88
CA THR A 23 32.73 -11.09 -13.93
C THR A 23 32.84 -10.19 -15.15
N SER A 24 33.58 -10.69 -16.12
CA SER A 24 33.80 -10.13 -17.45
C SER A 24 32.51 -10.13 -18.27
N LEU A 25 31.95 -8.95 -18.53
CA LEU A 25 31.12 -8.66 -19.70
C LEU A 25 31.58 -7.32 -20.26
N THR A 26 32.24 -7.39 -21.41
CA THR A 26 32.81 -6.30 -22.18
C THR A 26 31.76 -5.24 -22.54
N ALA A 27 31.87 -4.07 -21.92
CA ALA A 27 31.25 -2.83 -22.38
C ALA A 27 32.37 -1.82 -22.72
N THR A 28 32.38 -1.38 -23.96
CA THR A 28 33.27 -0.37 -24.53
C THR A 28 33.22 0.92 -23.69
N GLN A 29 34.36 1.31 -23.14
CA GLN A 29 34.55 2.57 -22.42
C GLN A 29 34.54 3.76 -23.39
N GLN A 30 33.65 4.72 -23.16
CA GLN A 30 33.90 6.13 -23.42
C GLN A 30 33.45 6.98 -22.22
N PRO A 31 34.17 8.07 -21.88
CA PRO A 31 33.98 8.79 -20.63
C PRO A 31 32.91 9.89 -20.81
N HIS A 32 31.77 9.77 -20.13
CA HIS A 32 30.86 10.91 -20.00
C HIS A 32 31.20 11.70 -18.75
N SER A 33 31.66 12.92 -19.01
CA SER A 33 31.74 14.05 -18.10
C SER A 33 30.44 14.23 -17.32
N ARG A 34 30.58 14.60 -16.04
CA ARG A 34 29.47 15.08 -15.21
C ARG A 34 28.80 16.28 -15.89
N VAL A 35 27.67 16.03 -16.54
CA VAL A 35 26.69 17.06 -16.87
C VAL A 35 25.65 17.00 -15.76
N MET A 36 25.72 17.95 -14.81
CA MET A 36 24.56 18.30 -13.98
C MET A 36 23.49 18.83 -14.92
N THR A 37 22.56 17.98 -15.33
CA THR A 37 21.33 18.46 -15.97
C THR A 37 20.41 18.92 -14.84
N THR A 38 20.52 20.19 -14.47
CA THR A 38 19.47 20.88 -13.72
C THR A 38 18.24 20.94 -14.63
N ILE A 39 17.32 19.98 -14.49
CA ILE A 39 15.98 20.12 -15.05
C ILE A 39 15.24 21.07 -14.13
N ALA A 40 15.18 22.34 -14.52
CA ALA A 40 14.34 23.33 -13.87
C ALA A 40 12.87 22.95 -14.11
N TYR A 41 12.25 22.29 -13.14
CA TYR A 41 10.80 22.22 -13.07
C TYR A 41 10.28 23.57 -12.58
N SER A 42 9.29 24.13 -13.27
CA SER A 42 8.53 25.27 -12.76
C SER A 42 7.98 24.91 -11.38
N THR A 43 8.49 25.55 -10.34
CA THR A 43 8.16 25.35 -8.92
C THR A 43 6.83 25.98 -8.54
N SER A 44 5.87 26.09 -9.47
CA SER A 44 4.59 26.69 -9.16
C SER A 44 3.66 25.63 -8.56
N PRO A 45 3.33 25.70 -7.25
CA PRO A 45 2.26 24.86 -6.70
C PRO A 45 0.97 25.17 -7.44
N PHE A 46 0.26 24.15 -7.91
CA PHE A 46 -1.03 24.32 -8.55
C PHE A 46 -2.03 24.90 -7.54
N PHE A 47 -2.17 26.22 -7.54
CA PHE A 47 -3.40 26.89 -7.16
C PHE A 47 -4.27 26.92 -8.42
N LEU A 48 -5.49 26.42 -8.32
CA LEU A 48 -6.54 26.75 -9.30
C LEU A 48 -6.81 28.25 -9.17
N GLY A 49 -6.03 29.05 -9.89
CA GLY A 49 -6.36 30.45 -10.16
C GLY A 49 -7.52 30.56 -11.14
N ASP A 50 -8.00 31.79 -11.35
CA ASP A 50 -9.20 32.14 -12.11
C ASP A 50 -9.18 31.76 -13.61
N ASP A 51 -8.09 31.17 -14.10
CA ASP A 51 -7.94 30.71 -15.47
C ASP A 51 -8.09 29.18 -15.58
N LYS A 52 -9.34 28.73 -15.71
CA LYS A 52 -9.74 27.33 -15.91
C LYS A 52 -9.37 26.78 -17.29
N THR A 53 -8.89 27.63 -18.19
CA THR A 53 -8.62 27.29 -19.59
C THR A 53 -7.15 26.97 -19.88
N ALA A 54 -6.24 27.19 -18.92
CA ALA A 54 -4.84 26.77 -19.03
C ALA A 54 -4.68 25.25 -18.72
N ILE A 55 -5.38 24.42 -19.49
CA ILE A 55 -5.36 22.96 -19.38
C ILE A 55 -4.05 22.43 -19.95
N LEU A 56 -3.19 21.90 -19.06
CA LEU A 56 -2.18 20.85 -19.27
C LEU A 56 -1.72 20.68 -20.73
N ARG A 57 -0.76 21.50 -21.17
CA ARG A 57 0.09 21.14 -22.31
C ARG A 57 0.92 19.92 -21.89
N SER A 58 0.42 18.75 -22.26
CA SER A 58 1.13 17.46 -22.37
C SER A 58 2.39 17.35 -21.51
N VAL A 59 2.28 16.74 -20.32
CA VAL A 59 3.44 16.00 -19.81
C VAL A 59 3.69 14.90 -20.86
N ALA A 60 4.90 14.91 -21.44
CA ALA A 60 5.23 14.12 -22.61
C ALA A 60 4.78 12.66 -22.45
N PRO A 61 4.26 12.02 -23.52
CA PRO A 61 3.96 10.61 -23.47
C PRO A 61 5.28 9.88 -23.24
N MET A 62 5.50 9.35 -22.03
CA MET A 62 6.26 8.12 -21.96
C MET A 62 5.41 7.10 -22.69
N THR A 63 5.98 6.51 -23.74
CA THR A 63 5.49 5.28 -24.32
C THR A 63 5.15 4.35 -23.15
N PRO A 64 3.94 3.76 -23.09
CA PRO A 64 3.69 2.71 -22.12
C PRO A 64 4.86 1.74 -22.28
N SER A 65 5.66 1.58 -21.22
CA SER A 65 6.70 0.58 -21.26
C SER A 65 5.96 -0.73 -21.50
N SER A 66 6.06 -1.28 -22.70
CA SER A 66 5.72 -2.67 -22.97
C SER A 66 6.80 -3.54 -22.34
N ALA A 67 7.02 -3.35 -21.03
CA ALA A 67 7.78 -4.28 -20.24
C ALA A 67 7.02 -5.61 -20.36
N ALA A 68 7.73 -6.64 -20.81
CA ALA A 68 7.22 -8.00 -20.78
C ALA A 68 6.61 -8.29 -19.39
N PRO A 69 5.55 -9.11 -19.30
CA PRO A 69 4.94 -9.46 -18.02
C PRO A 69 6.03 -9.88 -17.04
N SER A 70 6.27 -9.02 -16.06
CA SER A 70 7.26 -9.25 -15.03
C SER A 70 6.54 -9.91 -13.86
N PRO A 71 7.11 -10.99 -13.27
CA PRO A 71 6.53 -11.61 -12.10
C PRO A 71 6.28 -10.56 -11.02
N SER A 72 5.11 -10.61 -10.41
CA SER A 72 4.75 -9.67 -9.36
C SER A 72 5.81 -9.64 -8.26
N ALA A 73 6.46 -8.50 -8.06
CA ALA A 73 7.49 -8.35 -7.03
C ALA A 73 6.92 -8.61 -5.63
N VAL A 74 5.63 -8.36 -5.45
CA VAL A 74 4.90 -8.62 -4.20
C VAL A 74 4.69 -10.13 -3.97
N ALA A 75 4.56 -10.92 -5.03
CA ALA A 75 4.43 -12.38 -4.96
C ALA A 75 5.73 -13.09 -4.55
N VAL A 76 6.88 -12.57 -4.98
CA VAL A 76 8.19 -13.23 -4.80
C VAL A 76 9.10 -12.54 -3.77
N GLY A 77 8.87 -11.26 -3.49
CA GLY A 77 9.78 -10.45 -2.69
C GLY A 77 9.91 -10.91 -1.24
N LEU A 78 8.83 -11.39 -0.62
CA LEU A 78 8.90 -11.91 0.74
C LEU A 78 9.81 -13.14 0.83
N ALA A 79 9.72 -14.07 -0.14
CA ALA A 79 10.58 -15.25 -0.20
C ALA A 79 12.05 -14.89 -0.42
N TYR A 80 12.32 -13.88 -1.26
CA TYR A 80 13.66 -13.33 -1.42
C TYR A 80 14.23 -12.80 -0.09
N TRP A 81 13.48 -11.96 0.62
CA TRP A 81 13.95 -11.36 1.87
C TRP A 81 14.04 -12.34 3.03
N ALA A 82 13.24 -13.40 3.04
CA ALA A 82 13.41 -14.52 3.97
C ALA A 82 14.76 -15.22 3.80
N THR A 83 15.33 -15.23 2.59
CA THR A 83 16.67 -15.77 2.32
C THR A 83 17.77 -14.73 2.57
N ALA A 84 17.57 -13.50 2.09
CA ALA A 84 18.59 -12.45 2.15
C ALA A 84 18.75 -11.83 3.55
N ALA A 85 17.68 -11.78 4.34
CA ALA A 85 17.67 -11.17 5.68
C ALA A 85 16.75 -11.94 6.65
N PRO A 86 16.96 -13.25 6.87
CA PRO A 86 16.03 -14.14 7.60
C PRO A 86 15.68 -13.64 8.99
N ASN A 87 16.65 -13.10 9.72
CA ASN A 87 16.52 -12.69 11.11
C ASN A 87 16.05 -11.24 11.31
N ARG A 88 15.90 -10.46 10.23
CA ARG A 88 15.41 -9.08 10.32
C ARG A 88 13.90 -9.09 10.59
N ILE A 89 13.43 -8.19 11.45
CA ILE A 89 12.00 -8.03 11.74
C ILE A 89 11.28 -7.69 10.43
N ALA A 90 10.28 -8.49 10.08
CA ALA A 90 9.39 -8.21 8.95
C ALA A 90 8.14 -7.50 9.43
N ALA A 91 7.49 -8.02 10.48
CA ALA A 91 6.27 -7.45 11.00
C ALA A 91 6.26 -7.44 12.53
N ALA A 92 5.70 -6.38 13.11
CA ALA A 92 5.45 -6.29 14.55
C ALA A 92 4.07 -5.71 14.82
N ASP A 93 3.36 -6.26 15.80
CA ASP A 93 2.18 -5.66 16.41
C ASP A 93 2.40 -5.48 17.92
N ILE A 94 1.37 -5.08 18.65
CA ILE A 94 1.47 -4.88 20.11
C ILE A 94 1.67 -6.18 20.91
N HIS A 95 1.49 -7.34 20.29
CA HIS A 95 1.57 -8.65 20.94
C HIS A 95 2.85 -9.41 20.58
N ARG A 96 3.37 -9.22 19.36
CA ARG A 96 4.53 -9.97 18.88
C ARG A 96 5.29 -9.27 17.76
N SER A 97 6.53 -9.71 17.55
CA SER A 97 7.32 -9.41 16.36
C SER A 97 7.74 -10.71 15.70
N VAL A 98 7.80 -10.70 14.36
CA VAL A 98 8.23 -11.84 13.55
C VAL A 98 9.25 -11.41 12.50
N CYS A 99 10.21 -12.27 12.21
CA CYS A 99 11.22 -12.01 11.20
C CYS A 99 10.75 -12.43 9.80
N PHE A 100 11.54 -12.08 8.77
CA PHE A 100 11.26 -12.45 7.39
C PHE A 100 11.15 -13.97 7.19
N GLU A 101 12.01 -14.76 7.85
CA GLU A 101 11.92 -16.22 7.80
C GLU A 101 10.61 -16.73 8.41
N GLU A 102 10.22 -16.22 9.58
CA GLU A 102 9.02 -16.67 10.30
C GLU A 102 7.74 -16.36 9.52
N ILE A 103 7.62 -15.15 8.94
CA ILE A 103 6.44 -14.78 8.16
C ILE A 103 6.36 -15.53 6.83
N GLU A 104 7.50 -15.72 6.13
CA GLU A 104 7.53 -16.50 4.88
C GLU A 104 7.14 -17.95 5.14
N ALA A 105 7.65 -18.55 6.22
CA ALA A 105 7.37 -19.93 6.54
C ALA A 105 5.87 -20.20 6.75
N VAL A 106 5.17 -19.30 7.44
CA VAL A 106 3.70 -19.35 7.60
C VAL A 106 3.00 -19.10 6.26
N ALA A 107 3.42 -18.07 5.51
CA ALA A 107 2.84 -17.75 4.21
C ALA A 107 2.98 -18.91 3.20
N ALA A 108 4.12 -19.60 3.20
CA ALA A 108 4.40 -20.74 2.35
C ALA A 108 3.52 -21.94 2.69
N THR A 109 3.35 -22.24 3.97
CA THR A 109 2.45 -23.33 4.38
C THR A 109 1.00 -23.01 4.05
N LEU A 110 0.55 -21.77 4.29
CA LEU A 110 -0.79 -21.35 3.88
C LEU A 110 -0.96 -21.45 2.36
N ALA A 111 0.06 -21.07 1.58
CA ALA A 111 0.01 -21.19 0.13
C ALA A 111 -0.13 -22.64 -0.34
N THR A 112 0.59 -23.58 0.28
CA THR A 112 0.41 -25.03 0.02
C THR A 112 -1.02 -25.48 0.32
N THR A 113 -1.59 -25.07 1.47
CA THR A 113 -2.98 -25.39 1.83
C THR A 113 -3.98 -24.86 0.80
N LEU A 114 -3.81 -23.61 0.37
CA LEU A 114 -4.69 -22.96 -0.61
C LEU A 114 -4.56 -23.55 -2.02
N ALA A 115 -3.40 -24.10 -2.37
CA ALA A 115 -3.17 -24.77 -3.64
C ALA A 115 -3.80 -26.18 -3.66
N ALA A 116 -3.70 -26.91 -2.55
CA ALA A 116 -4.33 -28.23 -2.41
C ALA A 116 -5.87 -28.17 -2.45
N SER A 117 -6.44 -27.05 -2.02
CA SER A 117 -7.89 -26.84 -1.97
C SER A 117 -8.48 -26.17 -3.22
N ALA A 118 -7.63 -25.70 -4.15
CA ALA A 118 -8.10 -25.06 -5.37
C ALA A 118 -8.71 -26.11 -6.33
N PRO A 119 -9.90 -25.88 -6.92
CA PRO A 119 -10.42 -26.75 -7.96
C PRO A 119 -9.41 -26.84 -9.11
N GLN A 120 -8.97 -28.05 -9.44
CA GLN A 120 -8.18 -28.30 -10.65
C GLN A 120 -9.10 -28.14 -11.86
N GLY A 121 -9.03 -26.97 -12.51
CA GLY A 121 -9.65 -26.74 -13.81
C GLY A 121 -10.82 -25.75 -13.79
N SER A 122 -10.51 -24.50 -14.12
CA SER A 122 -11.36 -23.55 -14.86
C SER A 122 -10.65 -22.19 -14.79
N THR A 123 -10.08 -21.77 -15.92
CA THR A 123 -9.47 -20.45 -16.08
C THR A 123 -10.50 -19.34 -16.29
N ASP A 124 -11.80 -19.68 -16.33
CA ASP A 124 -12.86 -18.78 -16.81
C ASP A 124 -13.75 -18.21 -15.68
N GLU A 125 -13.77 -18.81 -14.48
CA GLU A 125 -14.43 -18.22 -13.30
C GLU A 125 -13.41 -18.00 -12.19
N GLN A 126 -12.93 -16.76 -12.07
CA GLN A 126 -12.00 -16.35 -11.04
C GLN A 126 -12.61 -16.57 -9.65
N SER A 127 -12.12 -17.58 -8.92
CA SER A 127 -12.55 -17.84 -7.54
C SER A 127 -11.84 -16.89 -6.56
N TRP A 128 -12.58 -15.89 -6.08
CA TRP A 128 -12.12 -14.95 -5.06
C TRP A 128 -11.89 -15.65 -3.73
N LEU A 129 -10.80 -15.30 -3.04
CA LEU A 129 -10.49 -15.78 -1.69
C LEU A 129 -10.76 -14.68 -0.66
N PRO A 130 -11.91 -14.69 0.05
CA PRO A 130 -12.12 -13.83 1.20
C PRO A 130 -11.06 -14.09 2.29
N VAL A 131 -10.55 -13.03 2.89
CA VAL A 131 -9.63 -13.08 4.03
C VAL A 131 -10.23 -12.24 5.14
N ILE A 132 -10.79 -12.88 6.17
CA ILE A 132 -11.32 -12.19 7.35
C ILE A 132 -10.16 -11.75 8.23
N THR A 133 -9.93 -10.44 8.24
CA THR A 133 -8.70 -9.82 8.69
C THR A 133 -8.92 -8.92 9.91
N ASP A 134 -7.81 -8.54 10.54
CA ASP A 134 -7.72 -7.57 11.62
C ASP A 134 -6.37 -6.83 11.51
N ARG A 135 -6.09 -5.90 12.42
CA ARG A 135 -4.78 -5.23 12.49
C ARG A 135 -3.81 -6.04 13.34
N SER A 136 -3.34 -7.16 12.79
CA SER A 136 -2.35 -8.03 13.44
C SER A 136 -1.26 -8.53 12.49
N VAL A 137 -0.17 -9.04 13.06
CA VAL A 137 0.85 -9.80 12.32
C VAL A 137 0.24 -11.05 11.66
N THR A 138 -0.75 -11.68 12.27
CA THR A 138 -1.43 -12.86 11.70
C THR A 138 -2.19 -12.51 10.42
N ALA A 139 -2.80 -11.33 10.38
CA ALA A 139 -3.41 -10.79 9.17
C ALA A 139 -2.39 -10.58 8.05
N SER A 140 -1.22 -10.02 8.36
CA SER A 140 -0.14 -9.92 7.37
C SER A 140 0.28 -11.30 6.85
N MET A 141 0.42 -12.31 7.72
CA MET A 141 0.71 -13.69 7.31
C MET A 141 -0.37 -14.26 6.38
N ALA A 142 -1.65 -14.04 6.68
CA ALA A 142 -2.77 -14.51 5.87
C ALA A 142 -2.76 -13.89 4.46
N LEU A 143 -2.59 -12.57 4.38
CA LEU A 143 -2.53 -11.85 3.11
C LEU A 143 -1.33 -12.31 2.30
N HIS A 144 -0.14 -12.37 2.90
CA HIS A 144 1.07 -12.81 2.20
C HIS A 144 1.02 -14.29 1.80
N GLY A 145 0.29 -15.15 2.52
CA GLY A 145 0.03 -16.52 2.08
C GLY A 145 -0.90 -16.59 0.86
N ALA A 146 -1.95 -15.77 0.81
CA ALA A 146 -2.81 -15.65 -0.38
C ALA A 146 -2.04 -15.12 -1.60
N ILE A 147 -1.21 -14.08 -1.38
CA ILE A 147 -0.31 -13.50 -2.37
C ILE A 147 0.66 -14.55 -2.91
N ARG A 148 1.32 -15.27 -2.00
CA ARG A 148 2.29 -16.32 -2.34
C ARG A 148 1.67 -17.50 -3.10
N ALA A 149 0.39 -17.78 -2.86
CA ALA A 149 -0.39 -18.78 -3.58
C ALA A 149 -0.91 -18.30 -4.95
N GLY A 150 -0.72 -17.03 -5.29
CA GLY A 150 -1.32 -16.41 -6.48
C GLY A 150 -2.84 -16.33 -6.44
N ARG A 151 -3.44 -16.40 -5.26
CA ARG A 151 -4.90 -16.33 -5.10
C ARG A 151 -5.35 -14.89 -5.14
N CYS A 152 -6.37 -14.63 -5.96
CA CYS A 152 -7.00 -13.32 -5.99
C CYS A 152 -7.87 -13.15 -4.74
N PHE A 153 -7.53 -12.18 -3.89
CA PHE A 153 -8.02 -12.17 -2.51
C PHE A 153 -8.83 -10.91 -2.18
N VAL A 154 -9.66 -11.02 -1.15
CA VAL A 154 -10.57 -9.97 -0.72
C VAL A 154 -10.47 -9.79 0.79
N PRO A 155 -9.66 -8.83 1.30
CA PRO A 155 -9.58 -8.57 2.72
C PRO A 155 -10.90 -7.96 3.22
N ILE A 156 -11.47 -8.54 4.28
CA ILE A 156 -12.71 -8.10 4.92
C ILE A 156 -12.43 -7.96 6.42
N GLU A 157 -12.63 -6.78 6.99
CA GLU A 157 -12.38 -6.58 8.43
C GLU A 157 -13.33 -7.42 9.27
N SER A 158 -12.78 -8.02 10.32
CA SER A 158 -13.54 -8.77 11.34
C SER A 158 -14.59 -7.91 12.07
N SER A 159 -14.43 -6.59 12.09
CA SER A 159 -15.44 -5.66 12.60
C SER A 159 -16.62 -5.44 11.64
N THR A 160 -16.57 -6.00 10.43
CA THR A 160 -17.68 -5.92 9.46
C THR A 160 -18.87 -6.73 9.98
N PRO A 161 -20.08 -6.14 10.06
CA PRO A 161 -21.27 -6.87 10.49
C PRO A 161 -21.54 -8.13 9.64
N ARG A 162 -21.98 -9.22 10.28
CA ARG A 162 -22.20 -10.53 9.62
C ARG A 162 -23.07 -10.42 8.36
N ASP A 163 -24.17 -9.67 8.41
CA ASP A 163 -25.06 -9.51 7.25
C ASP A 163 -24.35 -8.83 6.06
N ARG A 164 -23.42 -7.92 6.35
CA ARG A 164 -22.59 -7.28 5.32
C ARG A 164 -21.50 -8.21 4.81
N VAL A 165 -20.94 -9.08 5.65
CA VAL A 165 -20.05 -10.16 5.18
C VAL A 165 -20.81 -11.09 4.24
N ALA A 166 -22.05 -11.47 4.56
CA ALA A 166 -22.89 -12.28 3.68
C ALA A 166 -23.18 -11.60 2.32
N ASP A 167 -23.49 -10.29 2.31
CA ASP A 167 -23.60 -9.50 1.08
C ASP A 167 -22.31 -9.56 0.24
N PHE A 168 -21.15 -9.36 0.87
CA PHE A 168 -19.86 -9.42 0.17
C PHE A 168 -19.63 -10.80 -0.44
N PHE A 169 -19.91 -11.89 0.27
CA PHE A 169 -19.77 -13.24 -0.27
C PHE A 169 -20.71 -13.50 -1.46
N ALA A 170 -21.96 -13.04 -1.41
CA ALA A 170 -22.89 -13.18 -2.53
C ALA A 170 -22.36 -12.47 -3.78
N ARG A 171 -21.82 -11.26 -3.60
CA ARG A 171 -21.25 -10.44 -4.68
C ARG A 171 -19.94 -10.97 -5.25
N LEU A 172 -19.24 -11.81 -4.48
CA LEU A 172 -18.04 -12.53 -4.92
C LEU A 172 -18.36 -13.89 -5.58
N GLY A 173 -19.64 -14.20 -5.82
CA GLY A 173 -20.05 -15.48 -6.44
C GLY A 173 -20.05 -16.66 -5.46
N HIS A 174 -20.33 -16.40 -4.18
CA HIS A 174 -20.42 -17.42 -3.13
C HIS A 174 -19.17 -18.32 -3.02
N PRO A 175 -17.99 -17.74 -2.71
CA PRO A 175 -16.78 -18.52 -2.51
C PRO A 175 -16.99 -19.52 -1.36
N GLN A 176 -16.55 -20.76 -1.57
CA GLN A 176 -16.75 -21.87 -0.64
C GLN A 176 -15.72 -21.93 0.49
N GLN A 177 -14.67 -21.11 0.40
CA GLN A 177 -13.58 -21.09 1.38
C GLN A 177 -13.20 -19.65 1.70
N ALA A 178 -12.77 -19.41 2.94
CA ALA A 178 -12.26 -18.14 3.39
C ALA A 178 -11.13 -18.33 4.39
N VAL A 179 -10.09 -17.49 4.33
CA VAL A 179 -9.05 -17.48 5.34
C VAL A 179 -9.53 -16.67 6.55
N VAL A 180 -9.33 -17.19 7.75
CA VAL A 180 -9.63 -16.50 9.00
C VAL A 180 -8.35 -16.30 9.81
N THR A 181 -8.10 -15.04 10.18
CA THR A 181 -6.89 -14.66 10.95
C THR A 181 -6.96 -15.06 12.41
N ARG A 182 -8.16 -15.34 12.92
CA ARG A 182 -8.41 -15.95 14.23
C ARG A 182 -9.55 -16.97 14.14
N PRO A 183 -9.52 -18.06 14.92
CA PRO A 183 -10.56 -19.10 14.87
C PRO A 183 -11.99 -18.56 15.10
N GLU A 184 -12.15 -17.59 16.00
CA GLU A 184 -13.46 -17.00 16.32
C GLU A 184 -14.09 -16.25 15.14
N TYR A 185 -13.29 -15.79 14.18
CA TYR A 185 -13.80 -15.10 12.98
C TYR A 185 -14.51 -16.03 12.00
N ALA A 186 -14.39 -17.36 12.17
CA ALA A 186 -15.23 -18.32 11.46
C ALA A 186 -16.72 -18.07 11.70
N ALA A 187 -17.09 -17.50 12.86
CA ALA A 187 -18.47 -17.13 13.15
C ALA A 187 -19.00 -16.00 12.24
N LEU A 188 -18.17 -15.27 11.51
CA LEU A 188 -18.63 -14.23 10.56
C LEU A 188 -18.99 -14.81 9.19
N LEU A 189 -18.54 -16.04 8.90
CA LEU A 189 -18.70 -16.64 7.59
C LEU A 189 -20.15 -17.07 7.33
N PRO A 190 -20.63 -16.97 6.08
CA PRO A 190 -21.89 -17.59 5.67
C PRO A 190 -21.90 -19.10 5.93
N HIS A 191 -23.10 -19.67 6.08
CA HIS A 191 -23.26 -21.11 6.28
C HIS A 191 -22.66 -21.90 5.10
N GLY A 192 -21.89 -22.95 5.41
CA GLY A 192 -21.29 -23.84 4.41
C GLY A 192 -19.94 -23.38 3.85
N VAL A 193 -19.48 -22.17 4.19
CA VAL A 193 -18.13 -21.70 3.85
C VAL A 193 -17.12 -22.34 4.80
N GLU A 194 -16.09 -22.97 4.23
CA GLU A 194 -14.97 -23.54 4.98
C GLU A 194 -14.04 -22.42 5.49
N ALA A 195 -13.77 -22.45 6.80
CA ALA A 195 -12.81 -21.55 7.43
C ALA A 195 -11.40 -22.15 7.39
N ILE A 196 -10.48 -21.53 6.66
CA ILE A 196 -9.06 -21.89 6.63
C ILE A 196 -8.33 -21.01 7.65
N ALA A 197 -7.86 -21.60 8.74
CA ALA A 197 -7.06 -20.88 9.73
C ALA A 197 -5.62 -20.64 9.22
N VAL A 198 -4.98 -19.57 9.69
CA VAL A 198 -3.54 -19.36 9.45
C VAL A 198 -2.74 -20.49 10.11
N PRO A 199 -1.94 -21.27 9.34
CA PRO A 199 -1.32 -22.48 9.85
C PRO A 199 -0.06 -22.18 10.67
N GLN A 200 0.44 -23.22 11.34
CA GLN A 200 1.83 -23.23 11.80
C GLN A 200 2.77 -23.56 10.63
N PRO A 201 4.03 -23.12 10.66
CA PRO A 201 5.02 -23.48 9.64
C PRO A 201 5.17 -24.99 9.45
N SER A 202 5.21 -25.43 8.19
CA SER A 202 5.48 -26.80 7.75
C SER A 202 6.72 -26.84 6.85
N SER A 203 7.34 -28.03 6.71
CA SER A 203 8.38 -28.29 5.71
C SER A 203 7.81 -28.51 4.30
N ASP A 204 6.53 -28.85 4.20
CA ASP A 204 5.85 -29.05 2.91
C ASP A 204 5.40 -27.70 2.33
N ARG A 205 6.17 -27.20 1.36
CA ARG A 205 6.04 -25.86 0.79
C ARG A 205 6.09 -25.91 -0.73
N ILE A 206 5.16 -25.22 -1.37
CA ILE A 206 5.23 -24.95 -2.80
C ILE A 206 6.14 -23.74 -3.08
N ASP A 207 6.73 -23.68 -4.26
CA ASP A 207 7.43 -22.47 -4.72
C ASP A 207 6.45 -21.30 -4.91
N PRO A 208 6.90 -20.05 -4.76
CA PRO A 208 6.05 -18.89 -5.05
C PRO A 208 5.57 -18.92 -6.50
N VAL A 209 4.29 -18.63 -6.71
CA VAL A 209 3.73 -18.57 -8.06
C VAL A 209 4.17 -17.28 -8.74
N ALA A 210 4.75 -17.37 -9.94
CA ALA A 210 5.00 -16.21 -10.77
C ALA A 210 3.67 -15.69 -11.34
N ILE A 211 3.28 -14.49 -10.93
CA ILE A 211 2.01 -13.88 -11.33
C ILE A 211 2.30 -12.75 -12.32
N ASP A 212 1.57 -12.70 -13.42
CA ASP A 212 1.53 -11.52 -14.28
C ASP A 212 0.91 -10.35 -13.51
N SER A 213 1.70 -9.31 -13.26
CA SER A 213 1.30 -8.12 -12.50
C SER A 213 0.12 -7.36 -13.14
N SER A 214 -0.19 -7.60 -14.42
CA SER A 214 -1.34 -7.01 -15.11
C SER A 214 -2.67 -7.70 -14.79
N MET A 215 -2.63 -8.92 -14.27
CA MET A 215 -3.80 -9.73 -13.95
C MET A 215 -4.56 -9.17 -12.74
N PRO A 216 -5.88 -9.44 -12.61
CA PRO A 216 -6.62 -9.09 -11.41
C PRO A 216 -5.99 -9.76 -10.19
N GLY A 217 -5.89 -9.03 -9.08
CA GLY A 217 -5.19 -9.51 -7.88
C GLY A 217 -6.00 -9.40 -6.60
N PHE A 218 -6.73 -8.30 -6.39
CA PHE A 218 -7.52 -8.16 -5.17
C PHE A 218 -8.72 -7.24 -5.36
N VAL A 219 -9.71 -7.40 -4.48
CA VAL A 219 -10.88 -6.52 -4.41
C VAL A 219 -10.85 -5.77 -3.08
N VAL A 220 -11.14 -4.47 -3.14
CA VAL A 220 -11.39 -3.65 -1.95
C VAL A 220 -12.82 -3.16 -1.99
N PHE A 221 -13.59 -3.46 -0.93
CA PHE A 221 -14.91 -2.86 -0.74
C PHE A 221 -14.77 -1.45 -0.17
N THR A 222 -15.34 -0.47 -0.86
CA THR A 222 -15.31 0.95 -0.47
C THR A 222 -16.65 1.41 0.08
N SER A 223 -16.70 2.38 0.99
CA SER A 223 -17.93 2.75 1.72
C SER A 223 -19.11 3.24 0.85
N GLY A 224 -18.90 3.62 -0.41
CA GLY A 224 -19.96 3.95 -1.38
C GLY A 224 -20.87 5.12 -0.97
N SER A 225 -20.89 6.21 -1.76
CA SER A 225 -21.75 7.36 -1.46
C SER A 225 -23.26 7.05 -1.47
N THR A 226 -23.66 5.95 -2.11
CA THR A 226 -25.04 5.45 -2.18
C THR A 226 -25.41 4.53 -1.00
N GLY A 227 -24.52 4.32 -0.04
CA GLY A 227 -24.71 3.42 1.11
C GLY A 227 -24.42 1.94 0.82
N ARG A 228 -24.35 1.54 -0.46
CA ARG A 228 -23.90 0.20 -0.88
C ARG A 228 -22.41 0.24 -1.23
N PRO A 229 -21.55 -0.58 -0.59
CA PRO A 229 -20.14 -0.57 -0.88
C PRO A 229 -19.81 -0.98 -2.33
N LYS A 230 -18.85 -0.33 -2.99
CA LYS A 230 -18.39 -0.75 -4.34
C LYS A 230 -17.26 -1.78 -4.22
N ALA A 231 -17.30 -2.84 -5.01
CA ALA A 231 -16.25 -3.86 -5.08
C ALA A 231 -15.17 -3.45 -6.10
N VAL A 232 -14.19 -2.65 -5.70
CA VAL A 232 -13.17 -2.15 -6.61
C VAL A 232 -12.15 -3.24 -6.93
N LEU A 233 -12.13 -3.72 -8.17
CA LEU A 233 -11.21 -4.74 -8.62
C LEU A 233 -9.87 -4.13 -9.04
N ARG A 234 -8.76 -4.58 -8.46
CA ARG A 234 -7.40 -4.07 -8.69
C ARG A 234 -6.48 -5.15 -9.25
N ARG A 235 -5.50 -4.72 -10.04
CA ARG A 235 -4.42 -5.58 -10.55
C ARG A 235 -3.36 -5.84 -9.50
N TRP A 236 -2.58 -6.90 -9.63
CA TRP A 236 -1.40 -7.18 -8.80
C TRP A 236 -0.38 -6.02 -8.78
N SER A 237 -0.12 -5.41 -9.94
CA SER A 237 0.73 -4.21 -10.10
C SER A 237 0.29 -3.02 -9.26
N SER A 238 -0.97 -2.99 -8.79
CA SER A 238 -1.45 -1.94 -7.90
C SER A 238 -0.72 -1.90 -6.56
N CYS A 239 -0.23 -3.05 -6.10
CA CYS A 239 0.57 -3.17 -4.89
C CYS A 239 2.05 -2.83 -5.13
N GLU A 240 2.50 -2.81 -6.38
CA GLU A 240 3.91 -2.63 -6.78
C GLU A 240 4.26 -1.17 -7.10
N ARG A 241 3.31 -0.37 -7.61
CA ARG A 241 3.62 1.01 -8.04
C ARG A 241 4.21 1.89 -6.95
N ARG A 242 3.75 1.77 -5.70
CA ARG A 242 4.38 2.50 -4.58
C ARG A 242 5.77 1.98 -4.22
N SER A 243 6.05 0.70 -4.47
CA SER A 243 7.38 0.13 -4.27
C SER A 243 8.42 0.72 -5.21
N ASN A 244 7.98 1.13 -6.41
CA ASN A 244 8.82 1.67 -7.47
C ASN A 244 8.81 3.21 -7.54
N ALA A 245 8.00 3.89 -6.73
CA ALA A 245 7.95 5.35 -6.67
C ALA A 245 9.21 5.92 -5.99
N HIS A 246 10.35 5.80 -6.66
CA HIS A 246 11.63 6.44 -6.36
C HIS A 246 11.61 7.96 -6.58
N LEU A 247 10.46 8.55 -6.90
CA LEU A 247 10.34 9.88 -7.50
C LEU A 247 10.18 11.03 -6.49
N THR A 248 10.41 10.79 -5.20
CA THR A 248 10.51 11.86 -4.19
C THR A 248 11.78 11.68 -3.38
N ASP A 249 12.52 12.78 -3.18
CA ASP A 249 13.67 12.83 -2.28
C ASP A 249 13.31 12.21 -0.91
N GLY A 250 14.15 11.31 -0.40
CA GLY A 250 13.99 10.68 0.91
C GLY A 250 13.27 9.32 0.97
N VAL A 251 12.96 8.68 -0.17
CA VAL A 251 12.47 7.28 -0.17
C VAL A 251 13.66 6.32 0.01
N PRO A 252 13.61 5.39 0.98
CA PRO A 252 14.69 4.41 1.21
C PRO A 252 14.83 3.44 0.03
N ALA A 253 16.06 3.01 -0.24
CA ALA A 253 16.35 2.02 -1.27
C ALA A 253 15.71 0.66 -0.93
N VAL A 254 15.59 -0.20 -1.95
CA VAL A 254 15.17 -1.59 -1.73
C VAL A 254 16.19 -2.27 -0.83
N GLY A 255 15.72 -2.89 0.25
CA GLY A 255 16.55 -3.58 1.22
C GLY A 255 17.01 -2.74 2.41
N ASP A 256 16.89 -1.41 2.35
CA ASP A 256 17.17 -0.56 3.51
C ASP A 256 16.27 -0.95 4.68
N GLU A 257 16.82 -0.87 5.90
CA GLU A 257 15.98 -0.94 7.09
C GLU A 257 15.05 0.26 7.12
N TRP A 258 13.75 -0.01 7.02
CA TRP A 258 12.73 1.02 7.03
C TRP A 258 11.46 0.50 7.66
N ARG A 259 11.02 1.15 8.73
CA ARG A 259 9.88 0.74 9.56
C ARG A 259 8.70 1.64 9.24
N THR A 260 7.72 1.07 8.54
CA THR A 260 6.50 1.79 8.14
C THR A 260 5.30 1.31 8.96
N THR A 261 4.44 2.23 9.38
CA THR A 261 3.25 1.85 10.15
C THR A 261 2.11 1.36 9.27
N VAL A 262 1.35 0.38 9.76
CA VAL A 262 0.02 0.02 9.28
C VAL A 262 -0.99 0.34 10.39
N LEU A 263 -1.62 1.51 10.29
CA LEU A 263 -2.68 1.94 11.23
C LEU A 263 -4.08 1.82 10.62
N GLN A 264 -4.14 1.87 9.29
CA GLN A 264 -5.36 1.67 8.51
C GLN A 264 -5.68 0.17 8.39
N PRO A 265 -6.97 -0.18 8.27
CA PRO A 265 -7.41 -1.56 8.01
C PRO A 265 -6.76 -2.16 6.76
N PHE A 266 -6.50 -3.48 6.76
CA PHE A 266 -6.00 -4.17 5.55
C PHE A 266 -7.09 -4.29 4.48
N SER A 267 -8.37 -4.22 4.86
CA SER A 267 -9.47 -4.11 3.91
C SER A 267 -9.53 -2.77 3.18
N PHE A 268 -8.60 -1.85 3.47
CA PHE A 268 -8.54 -0.53 2.87
C PHE A 268 -7.21 -0.32 2.15
N SER A 269 -7.25 0.31 0.97
CA SER A 269 -6.11 0.39 0.06
C SER A 269 -4.80 0.90 0.70
N PRO A 270 -4.77 1.95 1.54
CA PRO A 270 -3.55 2.38 2.22
C PRO A 270 -2.94 1.33 3.16
N GLY A 271 -3.75 0.56 3.88
CA GLY A 271 -3.28 -0.48 4.80
C GLY A 271 -2.65 -1.64 4.03
N LEU A 272 -3.37 -2.18 3.03
CA LEU A 272 -2.87 -3.23 2.15
C LEU A 272 -1.62 -2.81 1.38
N ARG A 273 -1.58 -1.57 0.89
CA ARG A 273 -0.41 -1.02 0.20
C ARG A 273 0.81 -0.98 1.12
N SER A 274 0.64 -0.65 2.39
CA SER A 274 1.74 -0.58 3.35
C SER A 274 2.28 -1.98 3.69
N SER A 275 1.44 -3.01 3.74
CA SER A 275 1.91 -4.40 3.92
C SER A 275 2.74 -4.94 2.77
N CYS A 276 2.63 -4.35 1.58
CA CYS A 276 3.43 -4.74 0.42
C CYS A 276 4.90 -4.30 0.54
N GLY A 277 5.25 -3.45 1.52
CA GLY A 277 6.63 -3.05 1.82
C GLY A 277 7.55 -4.23 2.17
N LEU A 278 7.00 -5.36 2.64
CA LEU A 278 7.78 -6.57 2.91
C LEU A 278 8.49 -7.10 1.65
N ALA A 279 7.88 -6.92 0.48
CA ALA A 279 8.48 -7.32 -0.80
C ALA A 279 9.76 -6.53 -1.11
N LEU A 280 9.95 -5.39 -0.46
CA LEU A 280 11.14 -4.52 -0.60
C LEU A 280 12.11 -4.66 0.57
N GLY A 281 11.86 -5.60 1.48
CA GLY A 281 12.70 -5.80 2.65
C GLY A 281 12.44 -4.78 3.77
N ARG A 282 11.34 -4.03 3.68
CA ARG A 282 10.96 -3.08 4.73
C ARG A 282 10.19 -3.81 5.84
N SER A 283 10.18 -3.23 7.02
CA SER A 283 9.42 -3.74 8.17
C SER A 283 8.08 -3.01 8.29
N ILE A 284 7.01 -3.74 8.63
CA ILE A 284 5.70 -3.17 8.89
C ILE A 284 5.34 -3.25 10.37
N HIS A 285 4.89 -2.15 10.94
CA HIS A 285 4.51 -2.05 12.35
C HIS A 285 3.01 -1.77 12.44
N ILE A 286 2.26 -2.76 12.88
CA ILE A 286 0.81 -2.83 12.81
C ILE A 286 0.22 -2.49 14.17
N ALA A 287 -0.68 -1.51 14.21
CA ALA A 287 -1.43 -1.20 15.41
C ALA A 287 -2.85 -0.76 15.06
N ASP A 288 -3.78 -1.02 15.97
CA ASP A 288 -5.15 -0.56 15.89
C ASP A 288 -5.35 0.67 16.80
N PRO A 289 -5.49 1.88 16.24
CA PRO A 289 -5.74 3.07 17.05
C PRO A 289 -7.05 3.02 17.87
N ALA A 290 -8.01 2.17 17.51
CA ALA A 290 -9.26 2.00 18.23
C ALA A 290 -9.15 1.02 19.42
N SER A 291 -8.10 0.18 19.47
CA SER A 291 -7.90 -0.78 20.57
C SER A 291 -6.99 -0.25 21.68
N MET A 292 -6.44 0.96 21.52
CA MET A 292 -5.46 1.55 22.42
C MET A 292 -5.82 3.00 22.77
N SER A 293 -5.35 3.48 23.92
CA SER A 293 -5.30 4.92 24.15
C SER A 293 -4.24 5.56 23.24
N VAL A 294 -4.44 6.83 22.88
CA VAL A 294 -3.49 7.56 22.03
C VAL A 294 -2.10 7.61 22.66
N ASP A 295 -2.02 7.76 23.98
CA ASP A 295 -0.73 7.80 24.70
C ASP A 295 0.00 6.45 24.68
N ALA A 296 -0.73 5.34 24.82
CA ALA A 296 -0.16 4.00 24.68
C ALA A 296 0.31 3.74 23.24
N LEU A 297 -0.45 4.20 22.23
CA LEU A 297 -0.04 4.10 20.84
C LEU A 297 1.21 4.92 20.54
N LEU A 298 1.30 6.17 21.01
CA LEU A 298 2.50 7.00 20.86
C LEU A 298 3.72 6.37 21.56
N THR A 299 3.54 5.79 22.74
CA THR A 299 4.60 5.07 23.46
C THR A 299 5.08 3.86 22.66
N TRP A 300 4.15 3.09 22.08
CA TRP A 300 4.50 1.94 21.26
C TRP A 300 5.22 2.36 19.98
N LEU A 301 4.73 3.39 19.27
CA LEU A 301 5.38 3.92 18.07
C LEU A 301 6.82 4.40 18.33
N ASP A 302 7.06 5.09 19.46
CA ASP A 302 8.39 5.51 19.87
C ASP A 302 9.31 4.30 20.13
N GLY A 303 8.84 3.33 20.90
CA GLY A 303 9.58 2.09 21.20
C GLY A 303 9.83 1.19 19.99
N GLN A 304 9.03 1.32 18.92
CA GLN A 304 9.25 0.63 17.65
C GLN A 304 10.21 1.38 16.71
N HIS A 305 10.64 2.60 17.05
CA HIS A 305 11.56 3.41 16.26
C HIS A 305 11.10 3.56 14.80
N ILE A 306 9.84 3.95 14.60
CA ILE A 306 9.20 4.10 13.29
C ILE A 306 9.91 5.16 12.44
N ASP A 307 10.19 4.83 11.17
CA ASP A 307 10.77 5.76 10.18
C ASP A 307 9.68 6.49 9.39
N GLU A 308 8.66 5.76 8.89
CA GLU A 308 7.51 6.30 8.16
C GLU A 308 6.20 6.10 8.93
N LEU A 309 5.61 7.21 9.35
CA LEU A 309 4.32 7.24 10.03
C LEU A 309 3.19 7.62 9.05
N ASN A 310 2.23 6.71 8.86
CA ASN A 310 1.09 6.90 7.95
C ASN A 310 -0.19 7.24 8.74
N LEU A 311 -0.73 8.45 8.56
CA LEU A 311 -1.90 8.96 9.27
C LEU A 311 -2.96 9.53 8.32
N SER A 312 -4.20 9.59 8.80
CA SER A 312 -5.18 10.54 8.25
C SER A 312 -5.01 11.90 8.94
N ALA A 313 -5.57 12.97 8.35
CA ALA A 313 -5.52 14.29 8.96
C ALA A 313 -6.22 14.31 10.33
N THR A 314 -7.35 13.60 10.45
CA THR A 314 -8.10 13.42 11.70
C THR A 314 -7.27 12.69 12.76
N LEU A 315 -6.60 11.58 12.40
CA LEU A 315 -5.78 10.84 13.36
C LEU A 315 -4.55 11.65 13.81
N ALA A 316 -3.94 12.40 12.90
CA ALA A 316 -2.85 13.33 13.22
C ALA A 316 -3.31 14.41 14.22
N ALA A 317 -4.47 15.01 14.02
CA ALA A 317 -5.04 15.98 14.96
C ALA A 317 -5.27 15.36 16.35
N THR A 318 -5.80 14.14 16.41
CA THR A 318 -5.99 13.37 17.66
C THR A 318 -4.65 13.12 18.38
N PHE A 319 -3.60 12.75 17.65
CA PHE A 319 -2.26 12.56 18.22
C PHE A 319 -1.71 13.85 18.81
N LEU A 320 -1.84 14.95 18.08
CA LEU A 320 -1.38 16.27 18.52
C LEU A 320 -2.12 16.73 19.78
N ALA A 321 -3.44 16.58 19.82
CA ALA A 321 -4.25 16.92 20.98
C ALA A 321 -3.86 16.12 22.22
N ALA A 322 -3.60 14.81 22.08
CA ALA A 322 -3.19 13.96 23.20
C ALA A 322 -1.74 14.16 23.62
N SER A 323 -0.85 14.57 22.71
CA SER A 323 0.58 14.73 22.98
C SER A 323 0.90 15.83 24.01
N ASN A 324 -0.02 16.79 24.22
CA ASN A 324 0.14 17.98 25.06
C ASN A 324 1.49 18.70 24.88
N GLY A 325 2.14 18.54 23.71
CA GLY A 325 3.47 19.07 23.41
C GLY A 325 4.66 18.38 24.10
N GLY A 326 4.43 17.39 24.96
CA GLY A 326 5.49 16.68 25.70
C GLY A 326 6.00 15.40 25.03
N ARG A 327 5.19 14.78 24.16
CA ARG A 327 5.58 13.56 23.43
C ARG A 327 6.41 13.88 22.20
N ARG A 328 7.35 12.98 21.88
CA ARG A 328 8.18 13.02 20.67
C ARG A 328 8.27 11.64 20.03
N LEU A 329 8.44 11.61 18.72
CA LEU A 329 8.67 10.44 17.87
C LEU A 329 9.93 10.74 17.02
N PRO A 330 11.13 10.77 17.64
CA PRO A 330 12.33 11.29 17.00
C PRO A 330 12.83 10.43 15.83
N SER A 331 12.47 9.15 15.77
CA SER A 331 12.79 8.27 14.64
C SER A 331 11.98 8.57 13.38
N VAL A 332 10.83 9.25 13.50
CA VAL A 332 9.95 9.50 12.35
C VAL A 332 10.55 10.60 11.49
N THR A 333 11.17 10.20 10.38
CA THR A 333 11.77 11.08 9.36
C THR A 333 10.83 11.30 8.17
N GLN A 334 9.80 10.47 8.02
CA GLN A 334 8.76 10.67 7.02
C GLN A 334 7.37 10.55 7.65
N LEU A 335 6.52 11.55 7.42
CA LEU A 335 5.12 11.52 7.84
C LEU A 335 4.23 11.63 6.62
N ARG A 336 3.33 10.66 6.44
CA ARG A 336 2.38 10.64 5.34
C ARG A 336 0.98 10.94 5.84
N LEU A 337 0.38 12.00 5.30
CA LEU A 337 -1.03 12.31 5.49
C LEU A 337 -1.82 11.88 4.24
N GLY A 338 -2.92 11.18 4.41
CA GLY A 338 -3.77 10.77 3.29
C GLY A 338 -5.20 10.48 3.71
N SER A 339 -6.01 10.02 2.75
CA SER A 339 -7.44 9.68 2.92
C SER A 339 -8.38 10.87 3.22
N GLU A 340 -7.85 12.01 3.65
CA GLU A 340 -8.58 13.23 3.97
C GLU A 340 -7.79 14.46 3.50
N ALA A 341 -8.50 15.56 3.26
CA ALA A 341 -7.85 16.84 2.98
C ALA A 341 -7.02 17.26 4.21
N SER A 342 -5.76 17.63 3.99
CA SER A 342 -4.85 18.08 5.05
C SER A 342 -4.78 19.60 5.12
N SER A 343 -4.36 20.12 6.28
CA SER A 343 -4.31 21.55 6.57
C SER A 343 -2.93 21.96 7.06
N TRP A 344 -2.52 23.18 6.72
CA TRP A 344 -1.21 23.74 7.10
C TRP A 344 -1.04 23.88 8.61
N GLU A 345 -2.15 24.01 9.34
CA GLU A 345 -2.20 24.07 10.80
C GLU A 345 -1.66 22.81 11.48
N LEU A 346 -1.63 21.66 10.77
CA LEU A 346 -1.03 20.43 11.27
C LEU A 346 0.50 20.43 11.14
N VAL A 347 1.10 21.20 10.23
CA VAL A 347 2.52 21.07 9.86
C VAL A 347 3.45 21.41 11.02
N ALA A 348 3.31 22.60 11.61
CA ALA A 348 4.21 23.01 12.69
C ALA A 348 4.11 22.12 13.95
N PRO A 349 2.91 21.73 14.43
CA PRO A 349 2.78 20.74 15.49
C PRO A 349 3.38 19.37 15.14
N LEU A 350 3.18 18.88 13.92
CA LEU A 350 3.75 17.60 13.48
C LEU A 350 5.28 17.63 13.47
N ARG A 351 5.90 18.71 12.96
CA ARG A 351 7.35 18.90 13.05
C ARG A 351 7.87 18.87 14.49
N ARG A 352 7.11 19.43 15.44
CA ARG A 352 7.46 19.35 16.87
C ARG A 352 7.32 17.95 17.43
N LEU A 353 6.36 17.16 16.94
CA LEU A 353 6.16 15.78 17.38
C LEU A 353 7.26 14.85 16.86
N THR A 354 7.76 15.04 15.63
CA THR A 354 8.63 14.08 14.94
C THR A 354 10.11 14.46 14.96
N SER A 355 10.93 13.83 14.11
CA SER A 355 12.30 14.24 13.81
C SER A 355 12.38 15.70 13.32
N PRO A 356 13.45 16.45 13.65
CA PRO A 356 13.72 17.76 13.06
C PRO A 356 13.79 17.74 11.52
N ASP A 357 14.26 16.63 10.94
CA ASP A 357 14.44 16.45 9.50
C ASP A 357 13.21 15.83 8.82
N VAL A 358 12.04 15.89 9.46
CA VAL A 358 10.84 15.24 8.94
C VAL A 358 10.42 15.82 7.58
N ILE A 359 10.13 14.92 6.64
CA ILE A 359 9.44 15.23 5.40
C ILE A 359 7.97 14.85 5.56
N ILE A 360 7.07 15.83 5.45
CA ILE A 360 5.62 15.61 5.49
C ILE A 360 5.12 15.50 4.05
N VAL A 361 4.52 14.37 3.71
CA VAL A 361 3.94 14.12 2.39
C VAL A 361 2.42 14.02 2.52
N THR A 362 1.69 14.97 1.94
CA THR A 362 0.23 14.85 1.84
C THR A 362 -0.13 14.23 0.51
N GLY A 363 -0.96 13.20 0.55
CA GLY A 363 -1.29 12.40 -0.61
C GLY A 363 -2.76 12.47 -1.00
N TYR A 364 -3.03 12.61 -2.30
CA TYR A 364 -4.36 12.42 -2.87
C TYR A 364 -4.42 11.17 -3.76
N GLY A 365 -5.53 10.43 -3.66
CA GLY A 365 -5.75 9.18 -4.38
C GLY A 365 -7.15 8.63 -4.16
N ALA A 366 -7.52 7.60 -4.93
CA ALA A 366 -8.78 6.87 -4.76
C ALA A 366 -8.54 5.36 -4.80
N SER A 367 -9.54 4.57 -4.39
CA SER A 367 -9.44 3.10 -4.46
C SER A 367 -9.41 2.60 -5.89
N GLU A 368 -9.87 3.38 -6.86
CA GLU A 368 -9.88 3.07 -8.28
C GLU A 368 -8.56 3.43 -8.97
N SER A 369 -7.80 4.36 -8.40
CA SER A 369 -6.65 4.98 -9.05
C SER A 369 -5.33 4.80 -8.32
N GLY A 370 -5.36 4.43 -7.03
CA GLY A 370 -4.17 4.39 -6.20
C GLY A 370 -3.76 5.78 -5.71
N GLN A 371 -2.50 5.93 -5.34
CA GLN A 371 -1.93 7.23 -4.95
C GLN A 371 -1.56 8.00 -6.22
N LEU A 372 -2.07 9.22 -6.39
CA LEU A 372 -1.93 9.97 -7.63
C LEU A 372 -1.06 11.19 -7.49
N PHE A 373 -1.35 12.01 -6.49
CA PHE A 373 -0.68 13.28 -6.27
C PHE A 373 -0.07 13.31 -4.88
N ASN A 374 1.08 13.96 -4.78
CA ASN A 374 1.74 14.26 -3.53
C ASN A 374 2.08 15.75 -3.48
N TYR A 375 1.86 16.35 -2.32
CA TYR A 375 2.49 17.62 -1.96
C TYR A 375 3.53 17.32 -0.87
N VAL A 376 4.76 17.76 -1.11
CA VAL A 376 5.90 17.50 -0.22
C VAL A 376 6.23 18.77 0.55
N VAL A 377 6.21 18.66 1.87
CA VAL A 377 6.59 19.71 2.81
C VAL A 377 7.89 19.26 3.49
N GLY A 378 9.02 19.77 2.99
CA GLY A 378 10.34 19.50 3.59
C GLY A 378 10.53 20.19 4.95
N PRO A 379 11.62 19.93 5.68
CA PRO A 379 11.88 20.45 7.02
C PRO A 379 11.83 21.99 7.11
N ASP A 380 12.45 22.66 6.14
CA ASP A 380 12.57 24.12 6.09
C ASP A 380 11.47 24.82 5.27
N HIS A 381 10.51 24.06 4.73
CA HIS A 381 9.46 24.63 3.91
C HIS A 381 8.57 25.58 4.76
N PRO A 382 8.21 26.78 4.27
CA PRO A 382 7.38 27.71 5.01
C PRO A 382 6.01 27.11 5.33
N VAL A 383 5.48 27.46 6.50
CA VAL A 383 4.15 27.02 6.93
C VAL A 383 3.11 27.98 6.37
N GLY A 384 2.23 27.47 5.51
CA GLY A 384 1.11 28.21 4.94
C GLY A 384 -0.10 28.33 5.88
N GLN A 385 -1.26 28.63 5.31
CA GLN A 385 -2.56 28.68 6.01
C GLN A 385 -3.61 27.92 5.20
N GLY A 386 -4.60 27.32 5.89
CA GLY A 386 -5.70 26.60 5.25
C GLY A 386 -5.26 25.28 4.63
N ARG A 387 -5.95 24.87 3.55
CA ARG A 387 -5.75 23.54 2.96
C ARG A 387 -4.38 23.39 2.29
N ILE A 388 -3.75 22.25 2.48
CA ILE A 388 -2.57 21.85 1.71
C ILE A 388 -3.04 21.39 0.33
N PRO A 389 -2.45 21.89 -0.77
CA PRO A 389 -2.80 21.43 -2.11
C PRO A 389 -2.58 19.93 -2.28
N ILE A 390 -3.29 19.30 -3.23
CA ILE A 390 -3.07 17.87 -3.55
C ILE A 390 -1.68 17.59 -4.14
N GLY A 391 -1.02 18.63 -4.66
CA GLY A 391 0.35 18.61 -5.15
C GLY A 391 0.47 18.16 -6.60
N THR A 392 1.59 17.51 -6.91
CA THR A 392 1.95 17.11 -8.27
C THR A 392 1.78 15.60 -8.46
N PRO A 393 1.53 15.14 -9.70
CA PRO A 393 1.46 13.71 -10.01
C PRO A 393 2.75 12.99 -9.55
N ASN A 394 2.61 11.82 -8.92
CA ASN A 394 3.76 11.02 -8.48
C ASN A 394 4.42 10.22 -9.61
N GLU A 395 3.75 10.04 -10.73
CA GLU A 395 4.23 9.42 -11.97
C GLU A 395 3.75 10.26 -13.17
N ALA A 396 4.14 9.88 -14.39
CA ALA A 396 3.59 10.45 -15.62
C ALA A 396 2.13 10.01 -15.82
N TRP A 397 1.21 10.54 -15.01
CA TRP A 397 -0.21 10.30 -15.15
C TRP A 397 -0.80 11.11 -16.29
N ARG A 398 -1.71 10.48 -17.04
CA ARG A 398 -2.67 11.20 -17.86
C ARG A 398 -3.79 11.65 -16.94
N ALA A 399 -3.89 12.94 -16.65
CA ALA A 399 -4.98 13.50 -15.86
C ALA A 399 -5.59 14.70 -16.59
N ARG A 400 -6.89 14.93 -16.42
CA ARG A 400 -7.62 16.07 -16.99
C ARG A 400 -8.54 16.64 -15.93
N LEU A 401 -8.69 17.96 -15.91
CA LEU A 401 -9.76 18.62 -15.19
C LEU A 401 -10.87 18.93 -16.21
N VAL A 402 -12.05 18.40 -15.95
CA VAL A 402 -13.23 18.54 -16.82
C VAL A 402 -14.31 19.28 -16.02
N PRO A 403 -14.93 20.35 -16.54
CA PRO A 403 -16.05 21.02 -15.85
C PRO A 403 -17.15 20.03 -15.50
N VAL A 404 -17.80 20.21 -14.35
CA VAL A 404 -18.97 19.42 -13.97
C VAL A 404 -20.20 20.00 -14.67
N ASP A 405 -20.98 19.14 -15.32
CA ASP A 405 -22.22 19.56 -15.98
C ASP A 405 -23.15 20.28 -15.01
N GLY A 406 -23.58 21.49 -15.39
CA GLY A 406 -24.46 22.33 -14.58
C GLY A 406 -23.76 23.20 -13.52
N ASP A 407 -22.44 23.07 -13.35
CA ASP A 407 -21.65 23.95 -12.48
C ASP A 407 -20.24 24.18 -13.03
N GLU A 408 -20.06 25.23 -13.83
CA GLU A 408 -18.76 25.64 -14.37
C GLU A 408 -17.78 26.08 -13.28
N THR A 409 -18.25 26.30 -12.03
CA THR A 409 -17.37 26.64 -10.92
C THR A 409 -16.53 25.46 -10.44
N VAL A 410 -16.99 24.23 -10.71
CA VAL A 410 -16.40 22.97 -10.24
C VAL A 410 -15.84 22.16 -11.40
N THR A 411 -14.65 21.58 -11.20
CA THR A 411 -14.04 20.64 -12.15
C THR A 411 -13.88 19.26 -11.53
N GLN A 412 -14.21 18.22 -12.29
CA GLN A 412 -13.92 16.83 -12.02
C GLN A 412 -12.52 16.46 -12.50
N LEU A 413 -11.78 15.73 -11.67
CA LEU A 413 -10.51 15.14 -12.04
C LEU A 413 -10.75 13.78 -12.72
N VAL A 414 -10.38 13.68 -13.98
CA VAL A 414 -10.48 12.47 -14.82
C VAL A 414 -9.10 11.88 -15.02
N LEU A 415 -8.97 10.58 -14.85
CA LEU A 415 -7.67 9.88 -14.80
C LEU A 415 -7.55 8.86 -15.92
N GLY A 416 -6.46 8.92 -16.67
CA GLY A 416 -6.10 7.92 -17.67
C GLY A 416 -5.33 6.79 -17.03
N SER A 417 -5.51 5.59 -17.58
CA SER A 417 -4.91 4.34 -17.14
C SER A 417 -5.11 4.03 -15.64
N PRO A 418 -6.37 4.00 -15.15
CA PRO A 418 -6.64 3.69 -13.75
C PRO A 418 -6.09 2.32 -13.34
N GLU A 419 -5.63 2.23 -12.08
CA GLU A 419 -5.12 0.98 -11.52
C GLU A 419 -6.21 -0.09 -11.35
N ALA A 420 -7.45 0.33 -11.12
CA ALA A 420 -8.60 -0.56 -11.10
C ALA A 420 -8.99 -1.07 -12.50
N LEU A 421 -9.43 -2.32 -12.52
CA LEU A 421 -9.98 -2.98 -13.69
C LEU A 421 -11.46 -2.64 -13.86
N SER A 422 -12.26 -2.69 -12.80
CA SER A 422 -13.71 -2.49 -12.85
C SER A 422 -14.28 -2.39 -11.43
N TYR A 423 -15.60 -2.28 -11.33
CA TYR A 423 -16.35 -2.72 -10.15
C TYR A 423 -16.88 -4.14 -10.43
N LEU A 424 -16.45 -5.12 -9.61
CA LEU A 424 -16.59 -6.56 -9.91
C LEU A 424 -18.03 -7.01 -10.17
N ASP A 425 -18.99 -6.51 -9.39
CA ASP A 425 -20.40 -6.92 -9.41
C ASP A 425 -21.35 -5.84 -9.93
N ASP A 426 -20.80 -4.80 -10.59
CA ASP A 426 -21.57 -3.64 -11.05
C ASP A 426 -21.11 -3.21 -12.46
N PRO A 427 -21.54 -3.93 -13.51
CA PRO A 427 -21.18 -3.63 -14.89
C PRO A 427 -21.72 -2.28 -15.35
N GLU A 428 -22.88 -1.84 -14.86
CA GLU A 428 -23.49 -0.55 -15.22
C GLU A 428 -22.68 0.62 -14.65
N LEU A 429 -22.30 0.57 -13.37
CA LEU A 429 -21.41 1.57 -12.79
C LEU A 429 -20.03 1.51 -13.44
N THR A 430 -19.55 0.32 -13.78
CA THR A 430 -18.28 0.14 -14.50
C THR A 430 -18.32 0.86 -15.83
N ALA A 431 -19.34 0.62 -16.66
CA ALA A 431 -19.48 1.27 -17.97
C ALA A 431 -19.61 2.80 -17.87
N ARG A 432 -20.25 3.31 -16.80
CA ARG A 432 -20.38 4.76 -16.56
C ARG A 432 -19.10 5.43 -16.07
N ARG A 433 -18.23 4.69 -15.37
CA ARG A 433 -17.06 5.25 -14.68
C ARG A 433 -15.74 4.91 -15.34
N PHE A 434 -15.66 3.81 -16.09
CA PHE A 434 -14.48 3.36 -16.80
C PHE A 434 -14.73 3.44 -18.31
N LEU A 435 -14.27 4.53 -18.91
CA LEU A 435 -14.41 4.79 -20.34
C LEU A 435 -13.17 4.30 -21.09
N THR A 436 -13.29 4.03 -22.39
CA THR A 436 -12.14 3.66 -23.23
C THR A 436 -12.18 4.50 -24.51
N ASP A 437 -11.11 5.24 -24.78
CA ASP A 437 -10.93 5.99 -26.02
C ASP A 437 -10.66 5.04 -27.21
N ALA A 438 -10.82 5.53 -28.43
CA ALA A 438 -10.59 4.75 -29.65
C ALA A 438 -9.14 4.23 -29.78
N ASP A 439 -8.18 4.89 -29.14
CA ASP A 439 -6.77 4.46 -29.09
C ASP A 439 -6.49 3.38 -28.03
N GLY A 440 -7.54 2.93 -27.32
CA GLY A 440 -7.45 1.94 -26.25
C GLY A 440 -7.11 2.52 -24.87
N THR A 441 -6.96 3.84 -24.73
CA THR A 441 -6.71 4.47 -23.43
C THR A 441 -7.94 4.34 -22.54
N ARG A 442 -7.79 3.68 -21.39
CA ARG A 442 -8.83 3.61 -20.37
C ARG A 442 -8.84 4.87 -19.51
N TRP A 443 -10.00 5.41 -19.21
CA TRP A 443 -10.21 6.57 -18.34
C TRP A 443 -11.12 6.20 -17.18
N TRP A 444 -10.85 6.76 -16.01
CA TRP A 444 -11.74 6.74 -14.87
C TRP A 444 -12.25 8.15 -14.60
N VAL A 445 -13.58 8.30 -14.59
CA VAL A 445 -14.29 9.57 -14.38
C VAL A 445 -14.92 9.65 -13.01
#